data_AF-A0AAW9BW72-F1
#
_entry.id   AF-A0AAW9BW72-F1
#
_cell.length_a   1.000
_cell.length_b   1.000
_cell.length_c   1.000
_cell.angle_alpha   90.00
_cell.angle_beta   90.00
_cell.angle_gamma   90.00
#
_symmetry.space_group_name_H-M   'P 1'
#
loop_
_entity.id
_entity.type
_entity.pdbx_description
1 polymer ?
#
loop_
_entity_poly.entity_id
_entity_poly.type
_entity_poly.pdbx_seq_one_letter_code
_entity_poly.pdbx_strand_id
1 'polypeptide(L)'
;AVRVRGNFDLVSRENALLANNVLLIAALVVVLVGTLLPLVHKQLGLGSVSIGAPFFDMLFAWLMMPFAFLLGIGPLIRWKRDQLSSIVKPMLVSGTVSLALAAVCVFLFADFFSVMAYIGWVMSIWIVAMHAFELHERATHRHSFVEGVRKLQRSHWAMMFGHIGLAVTIIGIAMVQNYSIERDVRLAPGEHFQIEGYDFYFSGLRDK
;
A
#
# COMPACT_ATOMS: atom_id res chain seq x y z
N ALA A 1 29.00 -10.33 -30.70
CA ALA A 1 28.27 -10.30 -29.42
C ALA A 1 28.33 -8.89 -28.84
N VAL A 2 27.24 -8.13 -28.91
CA VAL A 2 27.16 -6.80 -28.29
C VAL A 2 27.02 -7.01 -26.79
N ARG A 3 28.14 -6.98 -26.05
CA ARG A 3 28.11 -6.95 -24.59
C ARG A 3 27.71 -5.54 -24.18
N VAL A 4 26.43 -5.34 -23.87
CA VAL A 4 25.99 -4.19 -23.09
C VAL A 4 26.58 -4.34 -21.70
N ARG A 5 27.78 -3.76 -21.48
CA ARG A 5 28.30 -3.52 -20.14
C ARG A 5 27.50 -2.34 -19.57
N GLY A 6 26.30 -2.63 -19.07
CA GLY A 6 25.64 -1.72 -18.15
C GLY A 6 26.41 -1.76 -16.83
N ASN A 7 27.17 -0.72 -16.52
CA ASN A 7 27.50 -0.42 -15.13
C ASN A 7 26.17 -0.01 -14.47
N PHE A 8 25.35 -1.00 -14.11
CA PHE A 8 24.22 -0.78 -13.23
C PHE A 8 24.81 -0.55 -11.85
N ASP A 9 25.00 0.71 -11.49
CA ASP A 9 25.17 1.07 -10.10
C ASP A 9 23.97 0.49 -9.33
N LEU A 10 24.21 -0.23 -8.24
CA LEU A 10 23.16 -0.99 -7.54
C LEU A 10 21.98 -0.09 -7.16
N VAL A 11 22.26 1.19 -6.89
CA VAL A 11 21.24 2.22 -6.66
C VAL A 11 21.14 3.14 -7.88
N SER A 12 20.20 2.84 -8.76
CA SER A 12 19.85 3.69 -9.90
C SER A 12 18.33 3.80 -10.03
N ARG A 13 17.84 4.88 -10.66
CA ARG A 13 16.40 5.05 -10.95
C ARG A 13 15.87 3.90 -11.79
N GLU A 14 16.66 3.42 -12.74
CA GLU A 14 16.30 2.31 -13.63
C GLU A 14 16.09 1.03 -12.82
N ASN A 15 16.98 0.72 -11.87
CA ASN A 15 16.82 -0.41 -10.97
C ASN A 15 15.63 -0.24 -10.02
N ALA A 16 15.40 0.98 -9.50
CA ALA A 16 14.24 1.25 -8.64
C ALA A 16 12.91 1.10 -9.39
N LEU A 17 12.83 1.59 -10.63
CA LEU A 17 11.66 1.43 -11.50
C LEU A 17 11.47 -0.04 -11.89
N LEU A 18 12.55 -0.75 -12.22
CA LEU A 18 12.52 -2.18 -12.51
C LEU A 18 12.01 -2.98 -11.31
N ALA A 19 12.57 -2.73 -10.12
CA ALA A 19 12.17 -3.39 -8.87
C ALA A 19 10.71 -3.14 -8.55
N ASN A 20 10.25 -1.89 -8.67
CA ASN A 20 8.85 -1.54 -8.43
C ASN A 20 7.90 -2.26 -9.42
N ASN A 21 8.25 -2.30 -10.72
CA ASN A 21 7.50 -3.05 -11.72
C ASN A 21 7.48 -4.56 -11.46
N VAL A 22 8.60 -5.14 -11.01
CA VAL A 22 8.66 -6.56 -10.64
C VAL A 22 7.70 -6.85 -9.47
N LEU A 23 7.66 -5.97 -8.47
CA LEU A 23 6.71 -6.10 -7.36
C LEU A 23 5.26 -5.99 -7.82
N LEU A 24 4.95 -5.07 -8.75
CA LEU A 24 3.61 -4.95 -9.33
C LEU A 24 3.19 -6.19 -10.12
N ILE A 25 4.10 -6.75 -10.92
CA ILE A 25 3.83 -8.00 -11.67
C ILE A 25 3.66 -9.17 -10.70
N ALA A 26 4.49 -9.26 -9.67
CA ALA A 26 4.32 -10.26 -8.62
C ALA A 26 2.97 -10.12 -7.93
N ALA A 27 2.52 -8.89 -7.66
CA ALA A 27 1.25 -8.61 -6.99
C ALA A 27 0.08 -9.04 -7.88
N LEU A 28 0.17 -8.74 -9.18
CA LEU A 28 -0.77 -9.21 -10.18
C LEU A 28 -0.84 -10.74 -10.20
N VAL A 29 0.30 -11.44 -10.23
CA VAL A 29 0.34 -12.91 -10.23
C VAL A 29 -0.26 -13.48 -8.95
N VAL A 30 0.05 -12.92 -7.78
CA VAL A 30 -0.51 -13.36 -6.50
C VAL A 30 -2.03 -13.21 -6.49
N VAL A 31 -2.56 -12.06 -6.92
CA VAL A 31 -4.01 -11.81 -7.01
C VAL A 31 -4.66 -12.77 -8.01
N LEU A 32 -4.07 -12.92 -9.19
CA LEU A 32 -4.59 -13.77 -10.26
C LEU A 32 -4.62 -15.25 -9.83
N VAL A 33 -3.53 -15.75 -9.26
CA VAL A 33 -3.45 -17.14 -8.77
C VAL A 33 -4.38 -17.32 -7.57
N GLY A 34 -4.38 -16.40 -6.62
CA GLY A 34 -5.23 -16.46 -5.43
C GLY A 34 -6.72 -16.53 -5.76
N THR A 35 -7.15 -15.88 -6.85
CA THR A 35 -8.55 -15.83 -7.26
C THR A 35 -8.93 -16.94 -8.25
N LEU A 36 -8.08 -17.26 -9.25
CA LEU A 36 -8.41 -18.24 -10.28
C LEU A 36 -8.09 -19.68 -9.88
N LEU A 37 -7.08 -19.93 -9.06
CA LEU A 37 -6.69 -21.28 -8.67
C LEU A 37 -7.83 -22.04 -7.95
N PRO A 38 -8.54 -21.45 -6.97
CA PRO A 38 -9.71 -22.09 -6.35
C PRO A 38 -10.79 -22.49 -7.37
N LEU A 39 -11.05 -21.62 -8.35
CA LEU A 39 -12.08 -21.83 -9.37
C LEU A 39 -11.71 -22.98 -10.31
N VAL A 40 -10.45 -22.99 -10.79
CA VAL A 40 -9.95 -24.07 -11.67
C VAL A 40 -9.94 -25.40 -10.95
N HIS A 41 -9.47 -25.44 -9.69
CA HIS A 41 -9.41 -26.67 -8.90
C HIS A 41 -10.81 -27.28 -8.68
N LYS A 42 -11.80 -26.41 -8.41
CA LYS A 42 -13.21 -26.80 -8.32
C LYS A 42 -13.73 -27.37 -9.63
N GLN A 43 -13.41 -26.76 -10.76
CA GLN A 43 -13.89 -27.18 -12.08
C GLN A 43 -13.25 -28.50 -12.56
N LEU A 44 -12.01 -28.78 -12.15
CA LEU A 44 -11.31 -30.03 -12.47
C LEU A 44 -11.72 -31.21 -11.57
N GLY A 45 -12.64 -31.02 -10.63
CA GLY A 45 -13.08 -32.07 -9.72
C GLY A 45 -12.04 -32.46 -8.66
N LEU A 46 -10.99 -31.66 -8.48
CA LEU A 46 -9.92 -31.91 -7.50
C LEU A 46 -10.33 -31.51 -6.06
N GLY A 47 -11.53 -30.97 -5.88
CA GLY A 47 -12.07 -30.46 -4.61
C GLY A 47 -12.03 -28.92 -4.53
N SER A 48 -12.55 -28.34 -3.46
CA SER A 48 -12.47 -26.90 -3.22
C SER A 48 -11.24 -26.55 -2.39
N VAL A 49 -10.26 -25.90 -2.99
CA VAL A 49 -9.16 -25.25 -2.25
C VAL A 49 -9.59 -23.82 -1.97
N SER A 50 -9.79 -23.47 -0.71
CA SER A 50 -10.04 -22.09 -0.30
C SER A 50 -8.76 -21.50 0.26
N ILE A 51 -8.26 -20.45 -0.39
CA ILE A 51 -7.20 -19.62 0.19
C ILE A 51 -7.91 -18.63 1.10
N GLY A 52 -7.77 -18.81 2.41
CA GLY A 52 -8.41 -17.93 3.39
C GLY A 52 -7.84 -16.50 3.31
N ALA A 53 -8.68 -15.51 3.61
CA ALA A 53 -8.31 -14.10 3.64
C ALA A 53 -7.01 -13.83 4.45
N PRO A 54 -6.79 -14.42 5.64
CA PRO A 54 -5.58 -14.15 6.42
C PRO A 54 -4.27 -14.51 5.71
N PHE A 55 -4.26 -15.60 4.93
CA PHE A 55 -3.07 -16.00 4.17
C PHE A 55 -2.82 -15.05 3.01
N PHE A 56 -3.87 -14.73 2.25
CA PHE A 56 -3.77 -13.83 1.10
C PHE A 56 -3.35 -12.43 1.53
N ASP A 57 -3.98 -11.89 2.58
CA ASP A 57 -3.69 -10.56 3.12
C ASP A 57 -2.26 -10.45 3.63
N MET A 58 -1.78 -11.46 4.35
CA MET A 58 -0.39 -11.51 4.81
C MET A 58 0.59 -11.52 3.63
N LEU A 59 0.38 -12.40 2.65
CA LEU A 59 1.24 -12.49 1.46
C LEU A 59 1.25 -11.17 0.68
N PHE A 60 0.08 -10.57 0.48
CA PHE A 60 -0.06 -9.31 -0.23
C PHE A 60 0.59 -8.16 0.55
N ALA A 61 0.45 -8.11 1.87
CA ALA A 61 1.11 -7.11 2.72
C ALA A 61 2.64 -7.18 2.62
N TRP A 62 3.22 -8.37 2.66
CA TRP A 62 4.68 -8.56 2.49
C TRP A 62 5.21 -8.06 1.14
N LEU A 63 4.37 -8.08 0.12
CA LEU A 63 4.73 -7.60 -1.21
C LEU A 63 4.49 -6.09 -1.38
N MET A 64 3.38 -5.60 -0.83
CA MET A 64 3.01 -4.18 -0.92
C MET A 64 3.90 -3.29 -0.06
N MET A 65 4.45 -3.78 1.04
CA MET A 65 5.35 -3.02 1.91
C MET A 65 6.64 -2.54 1.21
N PRO A 66 7.46 -3.41 0.58
CA PRO A 66 8.62 -2.95 -0.18
C PRO A 66 8.22 -2.13 -1.41
N PHE A 67 7.06 -2.40 -2.02
CA PHE A 67 6.54 -1.62 -3.13
C PHE A 67 6.22 -0.18 -2.71
N ALA A 68 5.48 0.02 -1.62
CA ALA A 68 5.12 1.32 -1.07
C ALA A 68 6.37 2.11 -0.64
N PHE A 69 7.33 1.41 -0.03
CA PHE A 69 8.62 2.01 0.33
C PHE A 69 9.35 2.55 -0.91
N LEU A 70 9.51 1.74 -1.95
CA LEU A 70 10.15 2.15 -3.22
C LEU A 70 9.36 3.22 -3.96
N LEU A 71 8.04 3.18 -3.89
CA LEU A 71 7.15 4.18 -4.49
C LEU A 71 7.42 5.58 -3.94
N GLY A 72 7.65 5.71 -2.62
CA GLY A 72 8.01 6.99 -2.02
C GLY A 72 9.39 7.50 -2.46
N ILE A 73 10.37 6.62 -2.69
CA ILE A 73 11.73 7.01 -3.08
C ILE A 73 11.80 7.39 -4.57
N GLY A 74 11.06 6.69 -5.43
CA GLY A 74 11.14 6.79 -6.88
C GLY A 74 11.16 8.22 -7.46
N PRO A 75 10.31 9.14 -7.01
CA PRO A 75 10.29 10.54 -7.48
C PRO A 75 11.57 11.33 -7.20
N LEU A 76 12.30 11.02 -6.12
CA LEU A 76 13.50 11.76 -5.69
C LEU A 76 14.77 11.35 -6.44
N ILE A 77 14.82 10.17 -7.05
CA ILE A 77 16.03 9.71 -7.75
C ILE A 77 16.16 10.43 -9.10
N ARG A 78 17.06 11.42 -9.21
CA ARG A 78 17.30 12.13 -10.49
C ARG A 78 18.16 11.32 -11.47
N TRP A 79 17.91 11.53 -12.75
CA TRP A 79 18.17 10.59 -13.84
C TRP A 79 19.64 10.32 -14.23
N LYS A 80 20.68 10.75 -13.48
CA LYS A 80 22.05 10.25 -13.80
C LYS A 80 23.21 10.45 -12.83
N ARG A 81 23.14 11.30 -11.79
CA ARG A 81 24.34 11.64 -10.99
C ARG A 81 24.07 12.13 -9.55
N ASP A 82 22.94 11.79 -8.95
CA ASP A 82 22.78 12.16 -7.54
C ASP A 82 23.70 11.31 -6.68
N GLN A 83 24.52 11.96 -5.86
CA GLN A 83 25.24 11.29 -4.80
C GLN A 83 24.19 10.75 -3.82
N LEU A 84 24.26 9.47 -3.46
CA LEU A 84 23.36 8.84 -2.49
C LEU A 84 23.16 9.68 -1.21
N SER A 85 24.18 10.45 -0.83
CA SER A 85 24.16 11.39 0.30
C SER A 85 23.03 12.43 0.23
N SER A 86 22.59 12.86 -0.96
CA SER A 86 21.52 13.87 -1.09
C SER A 86 20.14 13.31 -0.73
N ILE A 87 19.94 11.99 -0.88
CA ILE A 87 18.65 11.32 -0.63
C ILE A 87 18.54 10.80 0.81
N VAL A 88 19.66 10.52 1.47
CA VAL A 88 19.68 9.99 2.85
C VAL A 88 18.98 10.92 3.83
N LYS A 89 19.23 12.23 3.78
CA LYS A 89 18.59 13.20 4.68
C LYS A 89 17.06 13.25 4.49
N PRO A 90 16.52 13.41 3.26
CA PRO A 90 15.08 13.28 3.00
C PRO A 90 14.51 11.96 3.52
N MET A 91 15.18 10.83 3.25
CA MET A 91 14.72 9.51 3.71
C MET A 91 14.66 9.42 5.24
N LEU A 92 15.69 9.89 5.96
CA LEU A 92 15.71 9.85 7.42
C LEU A 92 14.63 10.75 8.02
N VAL A 93 14.46 11.97 7.50
CA VAL A 93 13.45 12.91 7.98
C VAL A 93 12.03 12.40 7.67
N SER A 94 11.76 11.97 6.44
CA SER A 94 10.46 11.41 6.08
C SER A 94 10.18 10.13 6.85
N GLY A 95 11.18 9.28 7.07
CA GLY A 95 11.07 8.06 7.86
C GLY A 95 10.68 8.35 9.30
N THR A 96 11.42 9.23 10.00
CA THR A 96 11.11 9.56 11.40
C THR A 96 9.75 10.25 11.55
N VAL A 97 9.40 11.17 10.64
CA VAL A 97 8.08 11.80 10.62
C VAL A 97 6.98 10.76 10.40
N SER A 98 7.20 9.80 9.51
CA SER A 98 6.22 8.73 9.22
C SER A 98 6.00 7.82 10.41
N LEU A 99 7.06 7.39 11.10
CA LEU A 99 6.94 6.58 12.31
C LEU A 99 6.18 7.35 13.41
N ALA A 100 6.57 8.60 13.68
CA ALA A 100 5.95 9.40 14.73
C ALA A 100 4.47 9.70 14.44
N LEU A 101 4.16 10.14 13.22
CA LEU A 101 2.79 10.51 12.86
C LEU A 101 1.90 9.26 12.74
N ALA A 102 2.42 8.13 12.28
CA ALA A 102 1.67 6.86 12.28
C ALA A 102 1.29 6.43 13.70
N ALA A 103 2.18 6.62 14.68
CA ALA A 103 1.90 6.29 16.07
C ALA A 103 0.77 7.17 16.62
N VAL A 104 0.77 8.46 16.29
CA VAL A 104 -0.32 9.39 16.62
C VAL A 104 -1.63 8.98 15.94
N CYS A 105 -1.61 8.65 14.65
CA CYS A 105 -2.80 8.21 13.93
C CYS A 105 -3.40 6.94 14.52
N VAL A 106 -2.59 5.91 14.79
CA VAL A 106 -3.08 4.67 15.42
C VAL A 106 -3.63 4.96 16.82
N PHE A 107 -2.95 5.79 17.62
CA PHE A 107 -3.44 6.15 18.95
C PHE A 107 -4.80 6.87 18.91
N LEU A 108 -5.06 7.71 17.90
CA LEU A 108 -6.30 8.48 17.78
C LEU A 108 -7.45 7.69 17.14
N PHE A 109 -7.16 6.77 16.21
CA PHE A 109 -8.18 6.16 15.35
C PHE A 109 -8.37 4.65 15.57
N ALA A 110 -7.51 3.98 16.33
CA ALA A 110 -7.62 2.54 16.55
C ALA A 110 -8.10 2.21 17.97
N ASP A 111 -9.02 1.25 18.07
CA ASP A 111 -9.51 0.73 19.35
C ASP A 111 -8.43 -0.08 20.10
N PHE A 112 -7.56 -0.75 19.35
CA PHE A 112 -6.41 -1.49 19.88
C PHE A 112 -5.20 -1.41 18.95
N PHE A 113 -4.01 -1.63 19.48
CA PHE A 113 -2.80 -1.56 18.68
C PHE A 113 -2.65 -2.81 17.80
N SER A 114 -2.68 -2.63 16.48
CA SER A 114 -2.26 -3.64 15.50
C SER A 114 -0.98 -3.19 14.79
N VAL A 115 0.01 -4.08 14.73
CA VAL A 115 1.27 -3.85 14.02
C VAL A 115 1.04 -3.62 12.54
N MET A 116 0.12 -4.36 11.91
CA MET A 116 -0.14 -4.22 10.48
C MET A 116 -0.86 -2.91 10.15
N ALA A 117 -1.80 -2.48 11.00
CA ALA A 117 -2.42 -1.16 10.87
C ALA A 117 -1.39 -0.03 11.00
N TYR A 118 -0.49 -0.11 11.99
CA TYR A 118 0.59 0.84 12.16
C TYR A 118 1.52 0.89 10.94
N ILE A 119 1.92 -0.25 10.39
CA ILE A 119 2.75 -0.29 9.17
C ILE A 119 2.02 0.33 7.98
N GLY A 120 0.71 0.09 7.83
CA GLY A 120 -0.11 0.72 6.79
C GLY A 120 -0.07 2.25 6.87
N TRP A 121 -0.20 2.80 8.09
CA TRP A 121 -0.04 4.24 8.33
C TRP A 121 1.38 4.73 8.03
N VAL A 122 2.41 4.02 8.49
CA VAL A 122 3.82 4.38 8.24
C VAL A 122 4.08 4.47 6.74
N MET A 123 3.70 3.45 5.95
CA MET A 123 3.95 3.42 4.51
C MET A 123 3.17 4.50 3.76
N SER A 124 1.97 4.85 4.22
CA SER A 124 1.14 5.87 3.59
C SER A 124 1.66 7.27 3.86
N ILE A 125 2.03 7.56 5.11
CA ILE A 125 2.66 8.83 5.48
C ILE A 125 4.04 8.96 4.83
N TRP A 126 4.78 7.86 4.68
CA TRP A 126 6.04 7.82 3.96
C TRP A 126 5.90 8.30 2.51
N ILE A 127 4.92 7.78 1.78
CA ILE A 127 4.64 8.20 0.40
C ILE A 127 4.33 9.71 0.37
N VAL A 128 3.44 10.17 1.24
CA VAL A 128 3.03 11.58 1.30
C VAL A 128 4.20 12.50 1.67
N ALA A 129 4.99 12.14 2.66
CA ALA A 129 6.14 12.93 3.12
C ALA A 129 7.23 13.03 2.05
N MET A 130 7.52 11.92 1.35
CA MET A 130 8.50 11.92 0.26
C MET A 130 8.02 12.75 -0.94
N HIS A 131 6.72 12.69 -1.28
CA HIS A 131 6.15 13.58 -2.29
C HIS A 131 6.15 15.05 -1.85
N ALA A 132 5.90 15.34 -0.58
CA ALA A 132 5.98 16.71 -0.06
C ALA A 132 7.40 17.26 -0.18
N PHE A 133 8.42 16.45 0.11
CA PHE A 133 9.82 16.83 -0.06
C PHE A 133 10.17 17.06 -1.54
N GLU A 134 9.80 16.12 -2.42
CA GLU A 134 10.04 16.24 -3.87
C GLU A 134 9.35 17.47 -4.46
N LEU A 135 8.09 17.72 -4.08
CA LEU A 135 7.35 18.91 -4.47
C LEU A 135 8.06 20.19 -4.00
N HIS A 136 8.53 20.22 -2.75
CA HIS A 136 9.25 21.35 -2.21
C HIS A 136 10.53 21.62 -2.99
N GLU A 137 11.38 20.60 -3.18
CA GLU A 137 12.64 20.72 -3.90
C GLU A 137 12.43 21.16 -5.35
N ARG A 138 11.40 20.63 -6.02
CA ARG A 138 11.10 20.94 -7.41
C ARG A 138 10.51 22.33 -7.58
N ALA A 139 9.66 22.77 -6.66
CA ALA A 139 9.07 24.11 -6.68
C ALA A 139 10.09 25.21 -6.32
N THR A 140 10.99 24.96 -5.37
CA THR A 140 11.97 25.96 -4.92
C THR A 140 13.25 26.02 -5.75
N HIS A 141 13.42 25.12 -6.72
CA HIS A 141 14.65 25.05 -7.52
C HIS A 141 15.01 26.34 -8.28
N ARG A 142 14.01 27.10 -8.76
CA ARG A 142 14.23 28.33 -9.54
C ARG A 142 13.40 29.54 -9.10
N HIS A 143 12.43 29.32 -8.23
CA HIS A 143 11.44 30.32 -7.84
C HIS A 143 11.12 30.19 -6.35
N SER A 144 10.38 31.18 -5.82
CA SER A 144 9.72 31.00 -4.53
C SER A 144 8.73 29.82 -4.61
N PHE A 145 8.46 29.16 -3.47
CA PHE A 145 7.61 27.96 -3.43
C PHE A 145 6.25 28.17 -4.12
N VAL A 146 5.57 29.28 -3.82
CA VAL A 146 4.23 29.57 -4.37
C VAL A 146 4.26 29.72 -5.89
N GLU A 147 5.26 30.42 -6.42
CA GLU A 147 5.40 30.60 -7.87
C GLU A 147 5.84 29.30 -8.56
N GLY A 148 6.75 28.55 -7.95
CA GLY A 148 7.21 27.25 -8.44
C GLY A 148 6.08 26.23 -8.57
N VAL A 149 5.24 26.11 -7.54
CA VAL A 149 4.08 25.20 -7.52
C VAL A 149 3.12 25.51 -8.67
N ARG A 150 2.87 26.80 -8.97
CA ARG A 150 2.01 27.23 -10.08
C ARG A 150 2.59 26.93 -11.46
N LYS A 151 3.91 26.78 -11.57
CA LYS A 151 4.62 26.47 -12.83
C LYS A 151 4.80 24.97 -13.09
N LEU A 152 4.39 24.11 -12.15
CA LEU A 152 4.46 22.67 -12.33
C LEU A 152 3.49 22.19 -13.41
N GLN A 153 3.95 21.27 -14.26
CA GLN A 153 3.15 20.68 -15.33
C GLN A 153 2.00 19.85 -14.77
N ARG A 154 0.88 19.77 -15.52
CA ARG A 154 -0.29 18.95 -15.14
C ARG A 154 0.04 17.47 -14.95
N SER A 155 1.00 16.94 -15.72
CA SER A 155 1.47 15.55 -15.60
C SER A 155 2.07 15.24 -14.23
N HIS A 156 2.74 16.22 -13.60
CA HIS A 156 3.31 16.07 -12.27
C HIS A 156 2.21 15.98 -11.20
N TRP A 157 1.18 16.81 -11.30
CA TRP A 157 0.00 16.72 -10.43
C TRP A 157 -0.73 15.39 -10.60
N ALA A 158 -0.91 14.91 -11.84
CA ALA A 158 -1.52 13.61 -12.10
C ALA A 158 -0.75 12.46 -11.45
N MET A 159 0.59 12.46 -11.56
CA MET A 159 1.46 11.50 -10.89
C MET A 159 1.28 11.56 -9.36
N MET A 160 1.34 12.75 -8.78
CA MET A 160 1.24 12.94 -7.33
C MET A 160 -0.13 12.51 -6.80
N PHE A 161 -1.22 12.87 -7.47
CA PHE A 161 -2.57 12.40 -7.11
C PHE A 161 -2.71 10.89 -7.21
N GLY A 162 -2.08 10.25 -8.20
CA GLY A 162 -2.06 8.79 -8.30
C GLY A 162 -1.36 8.14 -7.11
N HIS A 163 -0.22 8.67 -6.67
CA HIS A 163 0.55 8.10 -5.56
C HIS A 163 -0.12 8.39 -4.21
N ILE A 164 -0.64 9.60 -4.00
CA ILE A 164 -1.41 9.94 -2.79
C ILE A 164 -2.70 9.12 -2.73
N GLY A 165 -3.39 8.91 -3.85
CA GLY A 165 -4.57 8.05 -3.91
C GLY A 165 -4.25 6.62 -3.46
N LEU A 166 -3.11 6.07 -3.89
CA LEU A 166 -2.65 4.77 -3.43
C LEU A 166 -2.33 4.75 -1.93
N ALA A 167 -1.71 5.82 -1.39
CA ALA A 167 -1.49 5.94 0.06
C ALA A 167 -2.81 5.91 0.84
N VAL A 168 -3.84 6.62 0.37
CA VAL A 168 -5.18 6.57 0.98
C VAL A 168 -5.77 5.15 0.93
N THR A 169 -5.62 4.45 -0.20
CA THR A 169 -6.06 3.06 -0.34
C THR A 169 -5.35 2.12 0.64
N ILE A 170 -4.04 2.29 0.84
CA ILE A 170 -3.27 1.49 1.81
C ILE A 170 -3.80 1.68 3.23
N ILE A 171 -4.10 2.92 3.64
CA ILE A 171 -4.73 3.19 4.95
C ILE A 171 -6.07 2.47 5.05
N GLY A 172 -6.93 2.60 4.03
CA GLY A 172 -8.25 1.97 4.01
C GLY A 172 -8.17 0.45 4.18
N ILE A 173 -7.30 -0.21 3.41
CA ILE A 173 -7.08 -1.66 3.49
C ILE A 173 -6.55 -2.05 4.87
N ALA A 174 -5.52 -1.36 5.37
CA ALA A 174 -4.89 -1.70 6.65
C ALA A 174 -5.86 -1.53 7.83
N MET A 175 -6.70 -0.49 7.82
CA MET A 175 -7.69 -0.27 8.87
C MET A 175 -8.83 -1.29 8.80
N VAL A 176 -9.38 -1.56 7.60
CA VAL A 176 -10.46 -2.54 7.43
C VAL A 176 -10.00 -3.94 7.79
N GLN A 177 -8.83 -4.38 7.32
CA GLN A 177 -8.31 -5.72 7.62
C GLN A 177 -8.06 -5.97 9.12
N ASN A 178 -7.79 -4.92 9.90
CA ASN A 178 -7.39 -5.08 11.30
C ASN A 178 -8.48 -4.71 12.31
N TYR A 179 -9.42 -3.84 11.93
CA TYR A 179 -10.44 -3.32 12.84
C TYR A 179 -11.88 -3.62 12.40
N SER A 180 -12.08 -4.20 11.22
CA SER A 180 -13.40 -4.68 10.84
C SER A 180 -13.75 -5.94 11.63
N ILE A 181 -14.96 -5.96 12.20
CA ILE A 181 -15.53 -7.12 12.85
C ILE A 181 -16.39 -7.85 11.82
N GLU A 182 -15.87 -8.94 11.27
CA GLU A 182 -16.61 -9.83 10.38
C GLU A 182 -16.82 -11.18 11.08
N ARG A 183 -18.09 -11.64 11.16
CA ARG A 183 -18.47 -12.88 11.83
C ARG A 183 -19.38 -13.70 10.93
N ASP A 184 -18.83 -14.79 10.39
CA ASP A 184 -19.60 -15.81 9.70
C ASP A 184 -20.21 -16.77 10.73
N VAL A 185 -21.49 -16.55 11.05
CA VAL A 185 -22.22 -17.35 12.04
C VAL A 185 -23.30 -18.17 11.34
N ARG A 186 -23.33 -19.47 11.61
CA ARG A 186 -24.43 -20.33 11.20
C ARG A 186 -25.52 -20.27 12.27
N LEU A 187 -26.64 -19.61 11.95
CA LEU A 187 -27.82 -19.58 12.80
C LEU A 187 -28.87 -20.57 12.32
N ALA A 188 -29.38 -21.39 13.22
CA ALA A 188 -30.59 -22.17 13.00
C ALA A 188 -31.84 -21.31 13.26
N PRO A 189 -33.00 -21.62 12.65
CA PRO A 189 -34.24 -20.89 12.90
C PRO A 189 -34.56 -20.87 14.39
N GLY A 190 -34.79 -19.67 14.94
CA GLY A 190 -35.01 -19.46 16.37
C GLY A 190 -33.76 -19.12 17.19
N GLU A 191 -32.56 -19.20 16.61
CA GLU A 191 -31.33 -18.77 17.28
C GLU A 191 -31.11 -17.27 17.18
N HIS A 192 -30.41 -16.75 18.18
CA HIS A 192 -29.97 -15.36 18.29
C HIS A 192 -28.45 -15.27 18.34
N PHE A 193 -27.89 -14.21 17.78
CA PHE A 193 -26.46 -13.90 17.89
C PHE A 193 -26.26 -12.43 18.21
N GLN A 194 -25.43 -12.14 19.22
CA GLN A 194 -25.12 -10.77 19.61
C GLN A 194 -23.81 -10.28 19.02
N ILE A 195 -23.84 -9.11 18.39
CA ILE A 195 -22.66 -8.38 17.89
C ILE A 195 -22.77 -6.93 18.34
N GLU A 196 -21.78 -6.44 19.11
CA GLU A 196 -21.67 -5.03 19.52
C GLU A 196 -22.98 -4.42 20.06
N GLY A 197 -23.71 -5.19 20.87
CA GLY A 197 -24.98 -4.77 21.48
C GLY A 197 -26.24 -4.92 20.62
N TYR A 198 -26.12 -5.42 19.39
CA TYR A 198 -27.25 -5.79 18.54
C TYR A 198 -27.54 -7.28 18.63
N ASP A 199 -28.82 -7.62 18.75
CA ASP A 199 -29.30 -9.00 18.80
C ASP A 199 -29.90 -9.39 17.44
N PHE A 200 -29.23 -10.31 16.74
CA PHE A 200 -29.66 -10.82 15.44
C PHE A 200 -30.44 -12.11 15.62
N TYR A 201 -31.77 -12.02 15.46
CA TYR A 201 -32.66 -13.19 15.52
C TYR A 201 -32.92 -13.76 14.13
N PHE A 202 -32.59 -15.03 13.91
CA PHE A 202 -32.89 -15.70 12.65
C PHE A 202 -34.28 -16.35 12.71
N SER A 203 -35.30 -15.65 12.17
CA SER A 203 -36.68 -16.13 12.18
C SER A 203 -36.94 -17.37 11.29
N GLY A 204 -36.14 -17.56 10.23
CA GLY A 204 -36.30 -18.63 9.26
C GLY A 204 -36.23 -18.12 7.81
N LEU A 205 -36.32 -19.05 6.86
CA LEU A 205 -36.37 -18.74 5.43
C LEU A 205 -37.84 -18.56 5.02
N ARG A 206 -38.14 -17.46 4.31
CA ARG A 206 -39.45 -17.22 3.72
C ARG A 206 -39.32 -17.32 2.21
N ASP A 207 -40.00 -18.28 1.60
CA ASP A 207 -40.09 -18.36 0.15
C ASP A 207 -40.84 -17.13 -0.40
N LYS A 208 -40.36 -16.60 -1.52
CA LYS A 208 -40.99 -15.48 -2.24
C LYS A 208 -42.25 -15.93 -2.96
#